data_AF-A0A496NAN9-F1
#
_entry.id   AF-A0A496NAN9-F1
#
_cell.length_a   1.000
_cell.length_b   1.000
_cell.length_c   1.000
_cell.angle_alpha   90.00
_cell.angle_beta   90.00
_cell.angle_gamma   90.00
#
_symmetry.space_group_name_H-M   'P 1'
#
loop_
_entity.id
_entity.type
_entity.pdbx_description
1 polymer ?
#
loop_
_entity_poly.entity_id
_entity_poly.type
_entity_poly.pdbx_seq_one_letter_code
_entity_poly.pdbx_strand_id
1 'polypeptide(L)' 'GFGRLVAGATGDKKARIFCQRFNPSLVSVAGTYCLRDDIPEIFIDKAVQVSYDEKEGLAFTLMEN' A
#
# COMPACT_ATOMS: atom_id res chain seq x y z
N GLY A 1 7.43 0.79 -15.96
CA GLY A 1 7.81 1.79 -14.95
C GLY A 1 7.05 1.50 -13.66
N PHE A 2 7.57 1.93 -12.51
CA PHE A 2 6.92 1.73 -11.22
C PHE A 2 5.61 2.54 -11.12
N GLY A 3 4.49 1.88 -10.81
CA GLY A 3 3.16 2.49 -10.78
C GLY A 3 2.89 3.30 -9.51
N ARG A 4 1.86 4.17 -9.55
CA ARG A 4 1.34 4.87 -8.37
C ARG A 4 0.01 4.25 -7.97
N LEU A 5 -0.11 3.86 -6.72
CA LEU A 5 -1.33 3.27 -6.16
C LEU A 5 -1.96 4.29 -5.22
N VAL A 6 -3.22 4.66 -5.44
CA VAL A 6 -3.94 5.61 -4.59
C VAL A 6 -5.34 5.09 -4.33
N ALA A 7 -5.71 4.97 -3.06
CA ALA A 7 -7.05 4.57 -2.63
C ALA A 7 -7.55 5.47 -1.49
N GLY A 8 -8.86 5.62 -1.37
CA GLY A 8 -9.46 6.45 -0.32
C GLY A 8 -9.09 7.93 -0.42
N ALA A 9 -8.89 8.47 -1.63
CA ALA A 9 -8.51 9.87 -1.85
C ALA A 9 -9.50 10.89 -1.27
N THR A 10 -10.75 10.49 -1.01
CA THR A 10 -11.78 11.30 -0.34
C THR A 10 -11.75 11.19 1.19
N GLY A 11 -10.72 10.55 1.77
CA GLY A 11 -10.60 10.30 3.21
C GLY A 11 -11.22 8.98 3.69
N ASP A 12 -11.54 8.06 2.76
CA ASP A 12 -12.05 6.74 3.15
C ASP A 12 -10.93 5.86 3.74
N LYS A 13 -10.95 5.72 5.06
CA LYS A 13 -10.02 4.90 5.85
C LYS A 13 -10.22 3.40 5.65
N LYS A 14 -11.36 2.95 5.12
CA LYS A 14 -11.64 1.53 4.88
C LYS A 14 -11.15 1.07 3.51
N ALA A 15 -10.69 1.99 2.66
CA ALA A 15 -10.14 1.67 1.36
C ALA A 15 -8.93 0.73 1.49
N ARG A 16 -8.82 -0.21 0.55
CA ARG A 16 -7.71 -1.16 0.49
C ARG A 16 -7.19 -1.30 -0.94
N ILE A 17 -5.90 -1.52 -1.06
CA ILE A 17 -5.23 -1.81 -2.33
C ILE A 17 -4.79 -3.26 -2.30
N PHE A 18 -5.13 -4.01 -3.35
CA PHE A 18 -4.70 -5.39 -3.54
C PHE A 18 -3.79 -5.44 -4.76
N CYS A 19 -2.59 -5.99 -4.60
CA CYS A 19 -1.63 -6.11 -5.68
C CYS A 19 -1.01 -7.51 -5.68
N GLN A 20 -1.01 -8.20 -6.82
CA GLN A 20 -0.35 -9.52 -6.93
C GLN A 20 1.17 -9.41 -7.03
N ARG A 21 1.67 -8.29 -7.56
CA ARG A 21 3.11 -8.00 -7.67
C ARG A 21 3.39 -6.58 -7.23
N PHE A 22 3.67 -6.42 -5.95
CA PHE A 22 3.78 -5.13 -5.29
C PHE A 22 5.16 -4.50 -5.52
N ASN A 23 5.23 -3.53 -6.43
CA ASN A 23 6.46 -2.75 -6.69
C ASN A 23 6.13 -1.32 -7.15
N PRO A 24 5.43 -0.52 -6.34
CA PRO A 24 5.04 0.84 -6.72
C PRO A 24 6.16 1.86 -6.52
N SER A 25 6.08 2.99 -7.22
CA SER A 25 6.86 4.20 -6.91
C SER A 25 6.28 4.95 -5.70
N LEU A 26 4.95 4.89 -5.55
CA LEU A 26 4.21 5.49 -4.44
C LEU A 26 2.96 4.66 -4.17
N VAL A 27 2.64 4.49 -2.90
CA VAL A 27 1.36 3.95 -2.42
C VAL A 27 0.71 4.92 -1.46
N SER A 28 -0.61 5.13 -1.57
CA SER A 28 -1.36 5.96 -0.65
C SER A 28 -2.75 5.40 -0.35
N VAL A 29 -3.12 5.45 0.93
CA VAL A 29 -4.46 5.12 1.44
C VAL A 29 -4.90 6.22 2.40
N ALA A 30 -6.12 6.73 2.23
CA ALA A 30 -6.73 7.73 3.11
C ALA A 30 -5.89 9.03 3.29
N GLY A 31 -5.11 9.40 2.28
CA GLY A 31 -4.24 10.58 2.31
C GLY A 31 -2.87 10.35 2.95
N THR A 32 -2.63 9.21 3.59
CA THR A 32 -1.29 8.77 4.01
C THR A 32 -0.60 8.10 2.85
N TYR A 33 0.68 8.39 2.62
CA TYR A 33 1.46 7.83 1.52
C TYR A 33 2.80 7.28 1.99
N CYS A 34 3.34 6.35 1.20
CA CYS A 34 4.66 5.75 1.38
C CYS A 34 5.33 5.70 0.01
N LEU A 35 6.60 6.12 -0.05
CA LEU A 35 7.42 6.08 -1.24
C LEU A 35 8.15 4.74 -1.31
N ARG A 36 8.56 4.36 -2.52
CA ARG A 36 9.25 3.09 -2.76
C ARG A 36 10.44 2.84 -1.84
N ASP A 37 11.23 3.87 -1.56
CA ASP A 37 12.44 3.76 -0.76
C ASP A 37 12.16 3.46 0.72
N ASP A 38 10.92 3.72 1.17
CA ASP A 38 10.45 3.44 2.53
C ASP A 38 9.69 2.11 2.63
N ILE A 39 9.41 1.44 1.50
CA ILE A 39 8.70 0.16 1.49
C ILE A 39 9.68 -0.95 1.90
N PRO A 40 9.38 -1.77 2.93
CA PRO A 40 10.23 -2.89 3.30
C PRO A 40 10.39 -3.89 2.16
N GLU A 41 11.62 -4.32 1.88
CA GLU A 41 11.95 -5.23 0.77
C GLU A 41 11.17 -6.55 0.83
N ILE A 42 10.72 -6.99 2.01
CA ILE A 42 9.94 -8.21 2.19
C ILE A 42 8.64 -8.22 1.38
N PHE A 43 8.10 -7.02 1.09
CA PHE A 43 6.84 -6.84 0.36
C PHE A 43 7.06 -6.66 -1.14
N ILE A 44 8.28 -6.39 -1.58
CA ILE A 44 8.58 -6.11 -2.99
C ILE A 44 8.41 -7.37 -3.84
N ASP A 45 7.74 -7.20 -4.99
CA ASP A 45 7.38 -8.27 -5.93
C ASP A 45 6.53 -9.42 -5.30
N LYS A 46 5.94 -9.21 -4.12
CA LYS A 46 5.00 -10.13 -3.47
C LYS A 46 3.54 -9.73 -3.70
N ALA A 47 2.64 -10.65 -3.41
CA ALA A 47 1.22 -10.36 -3.28
C ALA A 47 0.99 -9.63 -1.95
N VAL A 48 0.52 -8.39 -2.03
CA VAL A 48 0.38 -7.50 -0.87
C VAL A 48 -0.99 -6.83 -0.88
N GLN A 49 -1.60 -6.77 0.31
CA GLN A 49 -2.70 -5.88 0.62
C GLN A 49 -2.15 -4.67 1.38
N VAL A 50 -2.57 -3.47 0.98
CA VAL A 50 -2.27 -2.23 1.71
C VAL A 50 -3.56 -1.63 2.23
N SER A 51 -3.58 -1.26 3.51
CA SER A 51 -4.70 -0.63 4.19
C SER A 51 -4.22 0.50 5.11
N TYR A 52 -5.16 1.30 5.58
CA TYR A 52 -4.90 2.33 6.58
C TYR A 52 -5.39 1.88 7.97
N ASP A 53 -4.56 2.13 8.98
CA ASP A 53 -4.85 1.97 10.39
C ASP A 53 -4.68 3.31 11.11
N GLU A 54 -5.55 3.63 12.07
CA GLU A 54 -5.53 4.92 12.75
C GLU A 54 -4.35 5.10 13.72
N LYS A 55 -3.75 4.00 14.20
CA LYS A 55 -2.61 4.03 15.12
C LYS A 55 -1.29 3.91 14.38
N GLU A 56 -1.22 3.02 13.41
CA GLU A 56 0.03 2.64 12.72
C GLU A 56 0.20 3.32 11.35
N GLY A 57 -0.86 3.94 10.80
CA GLY A 57 -0.83 4.56 9.48
C GLY A 57 -0.98 3.54 8.35
N LEU A 58 -0.01 3.46 7.43
CA LEU A 58 -0.08 2.49 6.33
C LEU A 58 0.35 1.10 6.80
N ALA A 59 -0.56 0.14 6.71
CA ALA A 59 -0.31 -1.26 7.02
C ALA A 59 -0.16 -2.08 5.74
N PHE A 60 0.91 -2.87 5.67
CA PHE A 60 1.23 -3.79 4.58
C PHE A 60 1.07 -5.22 5.08
N THR A 61 0.34 -6.04 4.33
CA THR A 61 0.11 -7.45 4.69
C THR A 61 0.37 -8.33 3.47
N LEU A 62 1.18 -9.37 3.64
CA LEU A 62 1.36 -10.39 2.60
C LEU A 62 0.05 -11.16 2.44
N MET A 63 -0.36 -11.36 1.19
CA MET A 63 -1.51 -12.19 0.86
C MET A 63 -1.01 -13.60 0.56
N GLU A 64 -1.49 -14.57 1.34
CA GLU A 64 -1.34 -15.98 1.00
C GLU A 64 -2.39 -16.34 -0.07
N ASN A 65 -1.95 -17.05 -1.11
CA ASN A 65 -2.82 -17.55 -2.18
C ASN A 65 -3.57 -18.81 -1.73
#